data_AF-A0A2H1E723-F1
#
_entry.id   AF-A0A2H1E723-F1
#
_cell.length_a   1.000
_cell.length_b   1.000
_cell.length_c   1.000
_cell.angle_alpha   90.00
_cell.angle_beta   90.00
_cell.angle_gamma   90.00
#
_symmetry.space_group_name_H-M   'P 1'
#
loop_
_entity.id
_entity.type
_entity.pdbx_description
1 polymer ?
#
loop_
_entity_poly.entity_id
_entity_poly.type
_entity_poly.pdbx_seq_one_letter_code
_entity_poly.pdbx_strand_id
1 'polypeptide(L)'
;MKENKHSQKSQFLFGKRNYMFMLIGIAIIALGFILMAGGGSENPAVFNPEIYNWRRIRLAPTLVIIGFGIEIYAILADPKK
;
A
#
# COMPACT_ATOMS: atom_id res chain seq x y z
N MET A 1 25.84 -9.00 42.40
CA MET A 1 25.61 -7.99 41.35
C MET A 1 24.36 -8.42 40.59
N LYS A 2 23.21 -7.76 40.78
CA LYS A 2 21.97 -8.12 40.05
C LYS A 2 22.00 -7.41 38.71
N GLU A 3 22.19 -8.15 37.62
CA GLU A 3 22.03 -7.62 36.26
C GLU A 3 20.59 -7.13 36.08
N ASN A 4 20.41 -5.82 36.01
CA ASN A 4 19.16 -5.22 35.58
C ASN A 4 19.02 -5.46 34.08
N LYS A 5 18.36 -6.56 33.70
CA LYS A 5 17.84 -6.74 32.33
C LYS A 5 16.82 -5.65 32.08
N HIS A 6 17.29 -4.51 31.56
CA HIS A 6 16.44 -3.51 30.95
C HIS A 6 15.86 -4.15 29.68
N SER A 7 14.78 -4.93 29.86
CA SER A 7 13.98 -5.43 28.75
C SER A 7 13.49 -4.19 28.03
N GLN A 8 14.12 -3.86 26.91
CA GLN A 8 13.61 -2.87 25.99
C GLN A 8 12.27 -3.39 25.50
N LYS A 9 11.20 -3.02 26.21
CA LYS A 9 9.85 -3.21 25.71
C LYS A 9 9.81 -2.43 24.41
N SER A 10 9.80 -3.14 23.28
CA SER A 10 9.51 -2.57 21.98
C SER A 10 8.21 -1.78 22.12
N GLN A 11 8.33 -0.47 22.23
CA GLN A 11 7.19 0.43 22.21
C GLN A 11 6.82 0.54 20.73
N PHE A 12 5.88 -0.30 20.31
CA PHE A 12 5.29 -0.18 18.99
C PHE A 12 4.73 1.24 18.84
N LEU A 13 5.11 1.92 17.75
CA LEU A 13 4.69 3.30 17.46
C LEU A 13 3.17 3.41 17.28
N PHE A 14 2.55 2.34 16.78
CA PHE A 14 1.11 2.27 16.55
C PHE A 14 0.48 1.06 17.26
N GLY A 15 -0.84 1.10 17.43
CA GLY A 15 -1.61 -0.04 17.94
C GLY A 15 -1.65 -1.20 16.94
N LYS A 16 -1.87 -2.43 17.43
CA LYS A 16 -1.98 -3.64 16.57
C LYS A 16 -3.01 -3.46 15.44
N ARG A 17 -4.13 -2.77 15.71
CA ARG A 17 -5.17 -2.51 14.72
C ARG A 17 -4.66 -1.64 13.56
N ASN A 18 -3.90 -0.60 13.86
CA ASN A 18 -3.34 0.30 12.85
C ASN A 18 -2.35 -0.44 11.95
N TYR A 19 -1.48 -1.29 12.53
CA TYR A 19 -0.59 -2.14 11.73
C TYR A 19 -1.35 -3.09 10.80
N MET A 20 -2.51 -3.62 11.22
CA MET A 20 -3.36 -4.42 10.32
C MET A 20 -3.92 -3.59 9.16
N PHE A 21 -4.39 -2.37 9.42
CA PHE A 21 -4.85 -1.47 8.36
C PHE A 21 -3.73 -1.07 7.41
N MET A 22 -2.50 -0.84 7.89
CA MET A 22 -1.34 -0.58 7.04
C MET A 22 -1.00 -1.78 6.14
N LEU A 23 -1.06 -3.02 6.65
CA LEU A 23 -0.84 -4.19 5.78
C LEU A 23 -1.90 -4.30 4.68
N ILE A 24 -3.15 -3.97 5.00
CA ILE A 24 -4.25 -3.95 4.03
C ILE A 24 -4.04 -2.83 3.00
N GLY A 25 -3.66 -1.62 3.43
CA GLY A 25 -3.39 -0.48 2.55
C GLY A 25 -2.26 -0.80 1.57
N ILE A 26 -1.12 -1.30 2.07
CA ILE A 26 0.00 -1.77 1.24
C ILE A 26 -0.44 -2.82 0.23
N ALA A 27 -1.23 -3.82 0.64
CA ALA A 27 -1.72 -4.86 -0.28
C ALA A 27 -2.59 -4.28 -1.41
N ILE A 28 -3.44 -3.30 -1.11
CA ILE A 28 -4.29 -2.62 -2.10
C ILE A 28 -3.44 -1.77 -3.05
N ILE A 29 -2.45 -1.05 -2.54
CA ILE A 29 -1.51 -0.26 -3.37
C ILE A 29 -0.75 -1.20 -4.31
N ALA A 30 -0.20 -2.29 -3.80
CA ALA A 30 0.52 -3.28 -4.58
C ALA A 30 -0.37 -3.87 -5.69
N LEU A 31 -1.61 -4.23 -5.37
CA LEU A 31 -2.58 -4.72 -6.35
C LEU A 31 -2.89 -3.66 -7.42
N GLY A 32 -3.03 -2.38 -7.03
CA GLY A 32 -3.18 -1.27 -7.96
C GLY A 32 -2.03 -1.18 -8.95
N PHE A 33 -0.77 -1.24 -8.49
CA PHE A 33 0.40 -1.22 -9.36
C PHE A 33 0.50 -2.47 -10.25
N ILE A 34 0.17 -3.65 -9.73
CA ILE A 34 0.13 -4.89 -10.52
C ILE A 34 -0.89 -4.77 -11.66
N LEU A 35 -2.05 -4.16 -11.41
CA LEU A 35 -3.06 -3.94 -12.46
C LEU A 35 -2.62 -2.93 -13.53
N MET A 36 -1.72 -2.00 -13.19
CA MET A 36 -1.09 -1.09 -14.17
C MET A 36 -0.04 -1.81 -15.02
N ALA A 37 0.60 -2.85 -14.50
CA ALA A 37 1.70 -3.54 -15.18
C ALA A 37 1.26 -4.26 -16.47
N GLY A 38 1.98 -4.04 -17.57
CA GLY A 38 1.71 -4.59 -18.91
C GLY A 38 1.09 -3.60 -19.90
N GLY A 39 0.71 -4.07 -21.08
CA GLY A 39 0.18 -3.22 -22.17
C GLY A 39 1.27 -2.45 -22.93
N GLY A 40 2.55 -2.66 -22.60
CA GLY A 40 3.65 -2.17 -23.41
C GLY A 40 3.64 -2.79 -24.82
N SER A 41 4.13 -2.05 -25.80
CA SER A 41 4.39 -2.59 -27.14
C SER A 41 5.77 -3.24 -27.16
N GLU A 42 5.90 -4.43 -27.75
CA GLU A 42 7.21 -5.07 -27.97
C GLU A 42 8.04 -4.28 -29.00
N ASN A 43 7.38 -3.56 -29.90
CA ASN A 43 7.99 -2.71 -30.91
C ASN A 43 7.66 -1.24 -30.63
N PRO A 44 8.64 -0.39 -30.22
CA PRO A 44 8.40 1.01 -29.88
C PRO A 44 7.81 1.86 -31.02
N ALA A 45 8.02 1.42 -32.27
CA ALA A 45 7.49 2.07 -33.47
C ALA A 45 6.01 1.76 -33.73
N VAL A 46 5.40 0.81 -33.02
CA VAL A 46 4.01 0.40 -33.17
C VAL A 46 3.25 0.72 -31.89
N PHE A 47 2.25 1.58 -31.99
CA PHE A 47 1.39 1.94 -30.88
C PHE A 47 0.51 0.74 -30.47
N ASN A 48 0.56 0.32 -29.20
CA ASN A 48 -0.32 -0.72 -28.66
C ASN A 48 -1.57 -0.07 -28.00
N PRO A 49 -2.77 -0.20 -28.58
CA PRO A 49 -4.00 0.38 -28.03
C PRO A 49 -4.42 -0.23 -26.68
N GLU A 50 -3.86 -1.37 -26.27
CA GLU A 50 -4.12 -1.97 -24.95
C GLU A 50 -3.64 -1.11 -23.77
N ILE A 51 -2.76 -0.12 -24.02
CA ILE A 51 -2.40 0.92 -23.04
C ILE A 51 -3.65 1.68 -22.59
N TYR A 52 -4.62 1.92 -23.48
CA TYR A 52 -5.85 2.63 -23.18
C TYR A 52 -6.93 1.77 -22.51
N ASN A 53 -6.58 0.59 -22.01
CA ASN A 53 -7.53 -0.26 -21.30
C ASN A 53 -8.08 0.47 -20.06
N TRP A 54 -9.42 0.51 -19.92
CA TRP A 54 -10.13 1.14 -18.80
C TRP A 54 -9.61 0.68 -17.42
N ARG A 55 -9.21 -0.60 -17.31
CA ARG A 55 -8.62 -1.17 -16.10
C ARG A 55 -7.33 -0.45 -15.70
N ARG A 56 -6.47 -0.12 -16.66
CA ARG A 56 -5.16 0.51 -16.40
C ARG A 56 -5.29 2.00 -16.13
N ILE A 57 -6.20 2.68 -16.83
CA ILE A 57 -6.33 4.15 -16.76
C ILE A 57 -7.22 4.61 -15.62
N ARG A 58 -8.26 3.84 -15.26
CA ARG A 58 -9.22 4.26 -14.24
C ARG A 58 -9.20 3.36 -13.01
N LEU A 59 -9.37 2.05 -13.19
CA LEU A 59 -9.50 1.14 -12.05
C LEU A 59 -8.21 1.09 -11.21
N ALA A 60 -7.06 0.90 -11.86
CA ALA A 60 -5.80 0.75 -11.18
C ALA A 60 -5.36 2.02 -10.41
N PRO A 61 -5.42 3.24 -10.98
CA PRO A 61 -5.09 4.46 -10.23
C PRO A 61 -6.05 4.72 -9.08
N THR A 62 -7.34 4.41 -9.26
CA THR A 62 -8.34 4.54 -8.18
C THR A 62 -7.99 3.63 -7.00
N LEU A 63 -7.57 2.39 -7.25
CA LEU A 63 -7.14 1.47 -6.19
C LEU A 63 -5.91 1.97 -5.45
N VAL A 64 -4.93 2.53 -6.17
CA VAL A 64 -3.74 3.13 -5.54
C VAL A 64 -4.12 4.31 -4.63
N ILE A 65 -5.01 5.20 -5.09
CA ILE A 65 -5.50 6.35 -4.30
C ILE A 65 -6.25 5.87 -3.05
N ILE A 66 -7.12 4.87 -3.18
CA ILE A 66 -7.83 4.27 -2.05
C ILE A 66 -6.83 3.67 -1.05
N GLY A 67 -5.83 2.94 -1.55
CA GLY A 67 -4.76 2.37 -0.73
C GLY A 67 -3.99 3.43 0.06
N PHE A 68 -3.62 4.55 -0.57
CA PHE A 68 -3.03 5.68 0.14
C PHE A 68 -3.98 6.32 1.16
N GLY A 69 -5.28 6.42 0.85
CA GLY A 69 -6.28 6.88 1.81
C GLY A 69 -6.37 5.98 3.06
N ILE A 70 -6.25 4.66 2.87
CA ILE A 70 -6.19 3.68 3.97
C ILE A 70 -4.92 3.85 4.80
N GLU A 71 -3.76 4.06 4.17
CA GLU A 71 -2.50 4.32 4.89
C GLU A 71 -2.58 5.60 5.73
N ILE A 72 -3.10 6.68 5.15
CA ILE A 72 -3.32 7.95 5.85
C ILE A 72 -4.21 7.71 7.07
N TYR A 73 -5.33 7.01 6.89
CA TYR A 73 -6.21 6.66 8.00
C TYR A 73 -5.51 5.78 9.05
N ALA A 74 -4.76 4.76 8.63
CA ALA A 74 -4.08 3.84 9.52
C ALA A 74 -3.00 4.53 10.37
N ILE A 75 -2.31 5.52 9.80
CA ILE A 75 -1.28 6.30 10.49
C ILE A 75 -1.91 7.34 11.43
N LEU A 76 -2.98 8.02 11.00
CA LEU A 76 -3.63 9.08 11.76
C LEU A 76 -4.64 8.57 12.80
N ALA A 77 -5.14 7.34 12.67
CA ALA A 77 -6.10 6.77 13.61
C ALA A 77 -5.46 6.66 15.00
N ASP A 78 -6.10 7.26 16.00
CA ASP A 78 -5.60 7.26 17.37
C ASP A 78 -5.48 5.80 17.89
N PRO A 79 -4.28 5.36 18.31
CA PRO A 79 -4.06 4.00 18.78
C PRO A 79 -4.79 3.68 20.09
N LYS A 80 -5.38 4.67 20.77
CA LYS A 80 -6.07 4.52 22.07
C LYS A 80 -7.58 4.23 21.99
N LYS A 81 -8.16 4.09 20.79
CA LYS A 81 -9.57 3.69 20.58
C LYS A 81 -9.73 2.29 20.00
#